data_AF-A0A924GX08-F1
#
_entry.id   AF-A0A924GX08-F1
#
_cell.length_a   1.000
_cell.length_b   1.000
_cell.length_c   1.000
_cell.angle_alpha   90.00
_cell.angle_beta   90.00
_cell.angle_gamma   90.00
#
_symmetry.space_group_name_H-M   'P 1'
#
loop_
_entity.id
_entity.type
_entity.pdbx_description
1 polymer ?
#
loop_
_entity_poly.entity_id
_entity_poly.type
_entity_poly.pdbx_seq_one_letter_code
_entity_poly.pdbx_strand_id
1 'polypeptide(L)'
;MSMAAFASTPLAAAPSPSPWAALDEPAEWQSFSRPLIHDGDMQESYLSVEGMHCAACTLAVEAALLRVDGVRSAQVNGATATARIEWSPRVTTPSR
;
A
#
# COMPACT_ATOMS: atom_id res chain seq x y z
N MET A 1 3.85 -9.78 -53.99
CA MET A 1 2.73 -9.45 -53.08
C MET A 1 2.34 -10.74 -52.38
N SER A 2 2.75 -10.95 -51.12
CA SER A 2 2.41 -12.17 -50.36
C SER A 2 1.97 -11.74 -48.96
N MET A 3 0.70 -11.97 -48.65
CA MET A 3 0.08 -11.62 -47.36
C MET A 3 0.21 -12.83 -46.44
N ALA A 4 0.97 -12.70 -45.36
CA ALA A 4 0.99 -13.69 -44.29
C ALA A 4 -0.16 -13.41 -43.32
N ALA A 5 -1.06 -14.39 -43.17
CA ALA A 5 -2.16 -14.36 -42.22
C ALA A 5 -1.61 -14.54 -40.79
N PHE A 6 -1.89 -13.58 -39.90
CA PHE A 6 -1.63 -13.73 -38.48
C PHE A 6 -2.73 -14.59 -37.85
N ALA A 7 -2.37 -15.80 -37.42
CA ALA A 7 -3.24 -16.66 -36.65
C ALA A 7 -3.33 -16.14 -35.20
N SER A 8 -4.53 -15.70 -34.80
CA SER A 8 -4.84 -15.29 -33.43
C SER A 8 -4.89 -16.52 -32.52
N THR A 9 -3.82 -16.73 -31.75
CA THR A 9 -3.83 -17.71 -30.67
C THR A 9 -4.67 -17.16 -29.51
N PRO A 10 -5.68 -17.89 -29.00
CA PRO A 10 -6.43 -17.42 -27.83
C PRO A 10 -5.52 -17.46 -26.60
N LEU A 11 -5.36 -16.30 -25.96
CA LEU A 11 -4.63 -16.14 -24.71
C LEU A 11 -5.37 -16.94 -23.62
N ALA A 12 -4.81 -18.08 -23.23
CA ALA A 12 -5.30 -18.85 -22.10
C ALA A 12 -5.35 -17.94 -20.86
N ALA A 13 -6.50 -17.88 -20.20
CA ALA A 13 -6.71 -17.07 -19.01
C ALA A 13 -5.74 -17.51 -17.91
N ALA A 14 -4.77 -16.64 -17.61
CA ALA A 14 -3.89 -16.81 -16.46
C ALA A 14 -4.75 -16.85 -15.18
N PRO A 15 -4.36 -17.63 -14.15
CA PRO A 15 -5.03 -17.58 -12.85
C PRO A 15 -5.00 -16.13 -12.35
N SER A 16 -6.17 -15.59 -11.98
CA SER A 16 -6.28 -14.24 -11.44
C SER A 16 -5.34 -14.11 -10.24
N PRO A 17 -4.38 -13.17 -10.25
CA PRO A 17 -3.54 -12.94 -9.08
C PRO A 17 -4.45 -12.63 -7.87
N SER A 18 -3.99 -12.97 -6.67
CA SER A 18 -4.71 -12.55 -5.47
C SER A 18 -4.89 -11.03 -5.54
N PRO A 19 -6.02 -10.48 -5.08
CA PRO A 19 -6.24 -9.03 -5.11
C PRO A 19 -5.19 -8.24 -4.34
N TRP A 20 -4.32 -8.91 -3.57
CA TRP A 20 -3.27 -8.31 -2.76
C TRP A 20 -1.88 -8.39 -3.40
N ALA A 21 -1.66 -9.25 -4.40
CA ALA A 21 -0.36 -9.37 -5.09
C ALA A 21 -0.03 -8.14 -5.96
N ALA A 22 -1.05 -7.35 -6.36
CA ALA A 22 -0.85 -6.07 -7.03
C ALA A 22 -0.18 -5.05 -6.08
N LEU A 23 -0.57 -5.07 -4.79
CA LEU A 23 -0.09 -4.12 -3.78
C LEU A 23 1.40 -4.27 -3.45
N ASP A 24 2.06 -5.30 -3.96
CA ASP A 24 3.50 -5.56 -3.83
C ASP A 24 4.34 -4.88 -4.92
N GLU A 25 3.72 -4.26 -5.93
CA GLU A 25 4.44 -3.48 -6.92
C GLU A 25 4.76 -2.07 -6.36
N PRO A 26 6.04 -1.64 -6.31
CA PRO A 26 6.40 -0.32 -5.81
C PRO A 26 5.74 0.85 -6.57
N ALA A 27 5.30 0.62 -7.80
CA ALA A 27 4.54 1.57 -8.59
C ALA A 27 3.13 1.82 -8.02
N GLU A 28 2.50 0.80 -7.42
CA GLU A 28 1.19 0.94 -6.78
C GLU A 28 1.26 1.67 -5.45
N TRP A 29 2.42 1.63 -4.76
CA TRP A 29 2.60 2.37 -3.51
C TRP A 29 2.42 3.88 -3.67
N GLN A 30 2.71 4.43 -4.85
CA GLN A 30 2.50 5.85 -5.14
C GLN A 30 1.02 6.26 -5.16
N SER A 31 0.10 5.29 -5.29
CA SER A 31 -1.35 5.58 -5.26
C SER A 31 -1.81 6.02 -3.87
N PHE A 32 -1.14 5.55 -2.83
CA PHE A 32 -1.48 5.85 -1.44
C PHE A 32 -0.32 6.48 -0.66
N SER A 33 0.87 6.62 -1.25
CA SER A 33 2.08 7.17 -0.62
C SER A 33 2.66 8.34 -1.40
N ARG A 34 3.19 9.34 -0.69
CA ARG A 34 3.87 10.50 -1.25
C ARG A 34 5.12 10.88 -0.45
N PRO A 35 6.16 11.45 -1.09
CA PRO A 35 7.32 11.97 -0.37
C PRO A 35 6.95 13.14 0.55
N LEU A 36 7.52 13.17 1.76
CA LEU A 36 7.52 14.37 2.61
C LEU A 36 8.65 15.31 2.14
N ILE A 37 8.28 16.37 1.42
CA ILE A 37 9.22 17.29 0.74
C ILE A 37 10.18 18.01 1.70
N HIS A 38 9.96 17.97 3.02
CA HIS A 38 10.70 18.77 3.99
C HIS A 38 11.43 17.95 5.06
N ASP A 39 11.46 16.62 4.92
CA ASP A 39 11.82 15.73 6.03
C ASP A 39 12.69 14.54 5.60
N GLY A 40 13.70 14.80 4.76
CA GLY A 40 14.61 13.78 4.25
C GLY A 40 13.94 12.81 3.28
N ASP A 41 14.32 11.52 3.33
CA ASP A 41 13.78 10.47 2.45
C ASP A 41 12.39 9.96 2.90
N MET A 42 11.73 10.61 3.86
CA MET A 42 10.48 10.13 4.45
C MET A 42 9.33 10.12 3.43
N GLN A 43 8.45 9.14 3.58
CA GLN A 43 7.20 9.00 2.86
C GLN A 43 6.03 9.17 3.82
N GLU A 44 4.91 9.60 3.28
CA GLU A 44 3.62 9.57 3.96
C GLU A 44 2.64 8.72 3.19
N SER A 45 1.94 7.83 3.90
CA SER A 45 0.92 6.97 3.33
C SER A 45 -0.43 7.16 3.99
N TYR A 46 -1.50 7.05 3.19
CA TYR A 46 -2.89 7.04 3.64
C TYR A 46 -3.50 5.67 3.37
N LEU A 47 -3.78 4.91 4.42
CA LEU A 47 -4.27 3.54 4.34
C LEU A 47 -5.70 3.44 4.85
N SER A 48 -6.52 2.64 4.19
CA SER A 48 -7.79 2.15 4.73
C SER A 48 -7.53 0.93 5.60
N VAL A 49 -8.20 0.83 6.75
CA VAL A 49 -8.00 -0.25 7.71
C VAL A 49 -9.33 -0.97 7.94
N GLU A 50 -9.43 -2.18 7.44
CA GLU A 50 -10.61 -3.03 7.63
C GLU A 50 -10.71 -3.56 9.06
N GLY A 51 -11.93 -3.85 9.52
CA GLY A 51 -12.17 -4.43 10.84
C GLY A 51 -12.03 -3.47 12.03
N MET A 52 -11.75 -2.18 11.79
CA MET A 52 -11.69 -1.17 12.84
C MET A 52 -13.09 -0.69 13.22
N HIS A 53 -13.71 -1.33 14.21
CA HIS A 53 -15.09 -1.03 14.64
C HIS A 53 -15.20 -0.37 16.03
N CYS A 54 -14.08 -0.17 16.72
CA CYS A 54 -14.08 0.24 18.11
C CYS A 54 -12.97 1.24 18.43
N ALA A 55 -13.18 2.12 19.42
CA ALA A 55 -12.15 3.08 19.85
C ALA A 55 -10.87 2.38 20.35
N ALA A 56 -11.00 1.22 21.00
CA ALA A 56 -9.85 0.42 21.40
C ALA A 56 -9.05 -0.12 20.19
N CYS A 57 -9.73 -0.37 19.08
CA CYS A 57 -9.14 -0.86 17.83
C CYS A 57 -8.26 0.23 17.21
N THR A 58 -8.73 1.48 17.21
CA THR A 58 -7.95 2.66 16.78
C THR A 58 -6.62 2.75 17.53
N LEU A 59 -6.67 2.71 18.87
CA LEU A 59 -5.48 2.79 19.71
C LEU A 59 -4.53 1.61 19.49
N ALA A 60 -5.07 0.40 19.33
CA ALA A 60 -4.28 -0.79 19.09
C ALA A 60 -3.55 -0.74 17.73
N VAL A 61 -4.22 -0.26 16.67
CA VAL A 61 -3.62 -0.10 15.35
C VAL A 61 -2.53 0.97 15.37
N GLU A 62 -2.79 2.13 15.96
CA GLU A 62 -1.81 3.20 16.08
C GLU A 62 -0.55 2.74 16.83
N ALA A 63 -0.73 2.06 17.98
CA ALA A 63 0.37 1.50 18.75
C ALA A 63 1.11 0.35 18.03
N ALA A 64 0.44 -0.37 17.13
CA ALA A 64 1.09 -1.38 16.30
C ALA A 64 1.96 -0.72 15.22
N LEU A 65 1.44 0.31 14.53
CA LEU A 65 2.16 1.03 13.48
C LEU A 65 3.40 1.75 14.02
N LEU A 66 3.30 2.38 15.20
CA LEU A 66 4.43 3.05 15.85
C LEU A 66 5.55 2.09 16.30
N ARG A 67 5.30 0.78 16.37
CA ARG A 67 6.32 -0.24 16.70
C ARG A 67 7.06 -0.76 15.47
N VAL A 68 6.64 -0.38 14.26
CA VAL A 68 7.33 -0.77 13.03
C VAL A 68 8.57 0.09 12.86
N ASP A 69 9.73 -0.54 12.70
CA ASP A 69 10.98 0.16 12.47
C ASP A 69 10.89 1.07 11.25
N GLY A 70 11.36 2.31 11.38
CA GLY A 70 11.28 3.30 10.32
C GLY A 70 9.98 4.10 10.27
N VAL A 71 8.94 3.73 11.03
CA VAL A 71 7.76 4.58 11.24
C VAL A 71 8.11 5.67 12.24
N ARG A 72 7.87 6.92 11.85
CA ARG A 72 8.07 8.09 12.71
C ARG A 72 6.78 8.53 13.40
N SER A 73 5.70 8.55 12.64
CA SER A 73 4.39 8.94 13.16
C SER A 73 3.30 8.10 12.50
N ALA A 74 2.26 7.82 13.27
CA ALA A 74 1.04 7.19 12.79
C ALA A 74 -0.13 7.89 13.48
N GLN A 75 -1.19 8.17 12.73
CA GLN A 75 -2.44 8.71 13.24
C GLN A 75 -3.59 7.92 12.64
N VAL A 76 -4.49 7.44 13.50
CA VAL A 76 -5.59 6.58 13.07
C VAL A 76 -6.93 7.25 13.39
N ASN A 77 -7.81 7.29 12.39
CA ASN A 77 -9.16 7.81 12.55
C ASN A 77 -10.16 6.64 12.53
N GLY A 78 -10.71 6.33 13.71
CA GLY A 78 -11.71 5.27 13.85
C GLY A 78 -13.08 5.58 13.24
N ALA A 79 -13.40 6.84 12.97
CA ALA A 79 -14.67 7.21 12.33
C ALA A 79 -14.63 6.97 10.81
N THR A 80 -13.48 7.15 10.18
CA THR A 80 -13.28 6.94 8.73
C THR A 80 -12.56 5.64 8.41
N ALA A 81 -12.12 4.90 9.42
CA ALA A 81 -11.29 3.69 9.27
C ALA A 81 -10.04 3.93 8.41
N THR A 82 -9.38 5.07 8.62
CA THR A 82 -8.16 5.45 7.88
C THR A 82 -6.96 5.67 8.80
N ALA A 83 -5.77 5.40 8.29
CA ALA A 83 -4.50 5.65 8.95
C ALA A 83 -3.61 6.53 8.07
N ARG A 84 -2.98 7.54 8.68
CA ARG A 84 -1.93 8.36 8.08
C ARG A 84 -0.61 8.00 8.75
N ILE A 85 0.40 7.64 7.96
CA ILE A 85 1.67 7.13 8.47
C ILE A 85 2.81 7.89 7.82
N GLU A 86 3.77 8.38 8.59
CA GLU A 86 5.04 8.88 8.09
C GLU A 86 6.15 7.87 8.39
N TRP A 87 6.87 7.43 7.36
CA TRP A 87 7.84 6.33 7.46
C TRP A 87 9.03 6.51 6.52
N SER A 88 10.14 5.81 6.82
CA SER A 88 11.34 5.84 5.99
C SER A 88 11.36 4.65 5.01
N PRO A 89 11.43 4.89 3.69
CA PRO A 89 11.52 3.85 2.67
C PRO A 89 12.89 3.17 2.63
N ARG A 90 13.86 3.64 3.42
CA ARG A 90 15.15 2.96 3.60
C ARG A 90 15.11 1.86 4.65
N VAL A 91 14.12 1.90 5.54
CA VAL A 91 14.05 1.04 6.74
C VAL A 91 12.89 0.07 6.66
N THR A 92 11.76 0.48 6.07
CA THR A 92 10.56 -0.36 5.94
C THR A 92 9.89 -0.17 4.58
N THR A 93 8.92 -1.01 4.28
CA THR A 93 8.09 -0.96 3.07
C THR A 93 6.61 -1.20 3.44
N PRO A 94 5.64 -0.67 2.66
CA PRO A 94 4.21 -0.79 2.99
C PRO A 94 3.68 -2.22 2.91
N SER A 95 4.20 -2.99 1.95
CA SER A 95 3.93 -4.43 1.80
C SER A 95 5.25 -5.20 1.75
N ARG A 96 5.16 -6.53 1.81
CA ARG A 96 6.31 -7.43 1.93
C ARG A 96 6.41 -8.34 0.72
#